data_AF-A0A0C3JS98-F1
#
_entry.id   AF-A0A0C3JS98-F1
#
_cell.length_a   1.000
_cell.length_b   1.000
_cell.length_c   1.000
_cell.angle_alpha   90.00
_cell.angle_beta   90.00
_cell.angle_gamma   90.00
#
_symmetry.space_group_name_H-M   'P 1'
#
loop_
_entity.id
_entity.type
_entity.pdbx_description
1 polymer ?
#
loop_
_entity_poly.entity_id
_entity_poly.type
_entity_poly.pdbx_seq_one_letter_code
_entity_poly.pdbx_strand_id
1 'polypeptide(L)'
;PAITHQYQSSNMPTLSTSKKYSMKFVVEHGIGCTLVFEYLYFLLQARQGRSHFQADLTVAVTEYQTSGVQANVNQHIEAAFQEYGEDVEILCPILVDIARENQMSKKFL
;
A
#
# COMPACT_ATOMS: atom_id res chain seq x y z
N PRO A 1 5.66 -6.03 -32.51
CA PRO A 1 6.87 -6.28 -31.69
C PRO A 1 6.47 -6.93 -30.37
N ALA A 2 6.85 -8.20 -30.17
CA ALA A 2 6.68 -8.86 -28.89
C ALA A 2 7.66 -8.23 -27.89
N ILE A 3 7.15 -7.57 -26.86
CA ILE A 3 7.99 -7.05 -25.78
C ILE A 3 8.33 -8.24 -24.89
N THR A 4 9.47 -8.87 -25.12
CA THR A 4 10.02 -9.89 -24.23
C THR A 4 10.54 -9.19 -22.98
N HIS A 5 9.66 -8.89 -22.03
CA HIS A 5 10.10 -8.50 -20.69
C HIS A 5 10.76 -9.73 -20.06
N GLN A 6 12.08 -9.69 -19.90
CA GLN A 6 12.73 -10.49 -18.85
C GLN A 6 12.18 -9.97 -17.52
N TYR A 7 11.05 -10.52 -17.11
CA TYR A 7 10.38 -10.16 -15.87
C TYR A 7 11.24 -10.74 -14.74
N GLN A 8 12.17 -9.93 -14.20
CA GLN A 8 12.68 -10.21 -12.87
C GLN A 8 11.48 -10.09 -11.93
N SER A 9 11.12 -11.20 -11.28
CA SER A 9 10.01 -11.26 -10.33
C SER A 9 10.28 -10.28 -9.18
N SER A 10 9.76 -9.06 -9.28
CA SER A 10 9.74 -8.10 -8.19
C SER A 10 8.58 -8.50 -7.28
N ASN A 11 8.89 -9.10 -6.13
CA ASN A 11 7.86 -9.51 -5.19
C ASN A 11 7.56 -8.36 -4.22
N MET A 12 6.31 -7.89 -4.21
CA MET A 12 5.82 -7.01 -3.15
C MET A 12 5.91 -7.76 -1.81
N PRO A 13 6.54 -7.19 -0.77
CA PRO A 13 6.57 -7.82 0.54
C PRO A 13 5.17 -7.87 1.16
N THR A 14 5.00 -8.70 2.18
CA THR A 14 3.76 -8.69 2.97
C THR A 14 3.70 -7.40 3.77
N LEU A 15 2.63 -6.62 3.57
CA LEU A 15 2.40 -5.32 4.23
C LEU A 15 1.38 -5.39 5.37
N SER A 16 0.78 -6.56 5.57
CA SER A 16 -0.13 -6.85 6.67
C SER A 16 0.63 -7.29 7.92
N THR A 17 0.11 -6.88 9.07
CA THR A 17 0.51 -7.33 10.42
C THR A 17 -0.43 -8.39 10.98
N SER A 18 -1.63 -8.52 10.41
CA SER A 18 -2.63 -9.51 10.78
C SER A 18 -2.27 -10.94 10.38
N LYS A 19 -2.98 -11.92 10.97
CA LYS A 19 -2.84 -13.34 10.66
C LYS A 19 -3.17 -13.60 9.19
N LYS A 20 -2.29 -14.34 8.49
CA LYS A 20 -2.50 -14.72 7.08
C LYS A 20 -3.91 -15.29 6.85
N TYR A 21 -4.51 -14.85 5.74
CA TYR A 21 -5.83 -15.26 5.25
C TYR A 21 -7.05 -14.78 6.05
N SER A 22 -6.90 -13.90 7.05
CA SER A 22 -8.06 -13.18 7.59
C SER A 22 -8.51 -12.07 6.63
N MET A 23 -9.76 -11.63 6.74
CA MET A 23 -10.23 -10.46 5.98
C MET A 23 -9.39 -9.23 6.31
N LYS A 24 -9.06 -9.03 7.59
CA LYS A 24 -8.17 -7.97 8.04
C LYS A 24 -6.78 -8.03 7.38
N PHE A 25 -6.21 -9.22 7.20
CA PHE A 25 -4.94 -9.38 6.47
C PHE A 25 -5.05 -8.93 5.01
N VAL A 26 -6.13 -9.31 4.33
CA VAL A 26 -6.36 -8.91 2.94
C VAL A 26 -6.48 -7.40 2.82
N VAL A 27 -7.23 -6.78 3.73
CA VAL A 27 -7.45 -5.33 3.77
C VAL A 27 -6.16 -4.56 4.10
N GLU A 28 -5.45 -4.94 5.16
CA GLU A 28 -4.16 -4.31 5.52
C GLU A 28 -3.15 -4.41 4.38
N HIS A 29 -3.05 -5.59 3.75
CA HIS A 29 -2.13 -5.78 2.64
C HIS A 29 -2.57 -5.01 1.38
N GLY A 30 -3.86 -5.02 1.05
CA GLY A 30 -4.42 -4.34 -0.12
C GLY A 30 -4.26 -2.83 -0.06
N ILE A 31 -4.59 -2.21 1.08
CA ILE A 31 -4.37 -0.77 1.30
C ILE A 31 -2.87 -0.46 1.27
N GLY A 32 -2.05 -1.24 1.98
CA GLY A 32 -0.59 -1.05 1.95
C GLY A 32 -0.02 -1.10 0.54
N CYS A 33 -0.43 -2.06 -0.28
CA CYS A 33 -0.02 -2.16 -1.69
C CYS A 33 -0.43 -0.92 -2.47
N THR A 34 -1.68 -0.46 -2.30
CA THR A 34 -2.20 0.72 -2.99
C THR A 34 -1.36 1.96 -2.71
N LEU A 35 -1.07 2.22 -1.42
CA LEU A 35 -0.27 3.38 -0.99
C LEU A 35 1.18 3.30 -1.45
N VAL A 36 1.79 2.12 -1.36
CA VAL A 36 3.16 1.89 -1.84
C VAL A 36 3.25 2.09 -3.36
N PHE A 37 2.30 1.55 -4.14
CA PHE A 37 2.29 1.71 -5.59
C PHE A 37 2.06 3.16 -6.01
N GLU A 38 1.15 3.86 -5.35
CA GLU A 38 0.93 5.29 -5.58
C GLU A 38 2.23 6.09 -5.35
N TYR A 39 2.87 5.90 -4.20
CA TYR A 39 4.13 6.58 -3.88
C TYR A 39 5.25 6.23 -4.87
N LEU A 40 5.38 4.95 -5.22
CA LEU A 40 6.34 4.46 -6.20
C LEU A 40 6.14 5.13 -7.57
N TYR A 41 4.90 5.31 -8.00
CA TYR A 41 4.59 5.97 -9.26
C TYR A 41 5.10 7.42 -9.29
N PHE A 42 4.86 8.20 -8.24
CA PHE A 42 5.38 9.56 -8.14
C PHE A 42 6.90 9.61 -7.98
N LEU A 43 7.49 8.66 -7.25
CA LEU A 43 8.93 8.54 -7.10
C LEU A 43 9.62 8.32 -8.47
N LEU A 44 9.07 7.43 -9.29
CA LEU A 44 9.56 7.15 -10.64
C LEU A 44 9.43 8.37 -11.56
N GLN A 45 8.32 9.11 -11.47
CA GLN A 45 8.14 10.37 -12.21
C GLN A 45 9.16 11.42 -11.80
N ALA A 46 9.35 11.65 -10.50
CA ALA A 46 10.33 12.62 -9.98
C ALA A 46 11.75 12.28 -10.42
N ARG A 47 12.08 10.99 -10.55
CA ARG A 47 13.38 10.49 -11.01
C ARG A 47 13.48 10.37 -12.53
N GLN A 48 12.45 10.78 -13.28
CA GLN A 48 12.37 10.69 -14.74
C GLN A 48 12.67 9.27 -15.29
N GLY A 49 12.28 8.23 -14.55
CA GLY A 49 12.56 6.84 -14.91
C GLY A 49 14.05 6.44 -14.94
N ARG A 50 14.94 7.27 -14.38
CA ARG A 50 16.40 6.99 -14.34
C ARG A 50 16.81 6.00 -13.24
N SER A 51 15.85 5.53 -12.45
CA SER A 51 16.06 4.63 -11.31
C SER A 51 15.68 3.19 -11.63
N HIS A 52 16.27 2.25 -10.88
CA HIS A 52 15.87 0.85 -10.91
C HIS A 52 14.55 0.67 -10.16
N PHE A 53 13.53 0.15 -10.84
CA PHE A 53 12.20 -0.13 -10.26
C PHE A 53 12.28 -0.82 -8.90
N GLN A 54 13.14 -1.85 -8.76
CA GLN A 54 13.28 -2.59 -7.51
C GLN A 54 13.85 -1.74 -6.36
N ALA A 55 14.79 -0.84 -6.65
CA ALA A 55 15.35 0.05 -5.64
C ALA A 55 14.30 1.07 -5.17
N ASP A 56 13.51 1.60 -6.11
CA ASP A 56 12.44 2.54 -5.79
C ASP A 56 11.28 1.87 -5.07
N LEU A 57 10.95 0.62 -5.41
CA LEU A 57 9.99 -0.18 -4.68
C LEU A 57 10.44 -0.39 -3.23
N THR A 58 11.71 -0.72 -3.00
CA THR A 58 12.27 -0.81 -1.64
C THR A 58 12.12 0.50 -0.88
N VAL A 59 12.44 1.63 -1.52
CA VAL A 59 12.25 2.96 -0.91
C VAL A 59 10.78 3.21 -0.55
N ALA A 60 9.85 2.90 -1.46
CA ALA A 60 8.42 3.08 -1.24
C ALA A 60 7.90 2.20 -0.08
N VAL A 61 8.31 0.94 -0.01
CA VAL A 61 7.96 0.04 1.09
C VAL A 61 8.53 0.53 2.42
N THR A 62 9.82 0.91 2.44
CA THR A 62 10.46 1.43 3.64
C THR A 62 9.74 2.67 4.14
N GLU A 63 9.39 3.59 3.23
CA GLU A 63 8.65 4.79 3.57
C GLU A 63 7.29 4.45 4.20
N TYR A 64 6.54 3.50 3.65
CA TYR A 64 5.25 3.07 4.20
C TYR A 64 5.39 2.52 5.63
N GLN A 65 6.45 1.74 5.87
CA GLN A 65 6.70 1.07 7.15
C GLN A 65 7.23 2.02 8.23
N THR A 66 8.04 3.03 7.87
CA THR A 66 8.74 3.87 8.85
C THR A 66 8.09 5.24 9.08
N SER A 67 7.28 5.73 8.14
CA SER A 67 6.64 7.05 8.24
C SER A 67 5.47 7.15 9.23
N GLY A 68 5.08 6.02 9.85
CA GLY A 68 3.88 5.92 10.69
C GLY A 68 2.59 5.68 9.90
N VAL A 69 2.63 5.73 8.56
CA VAL A 69 1.47 5.49 7.69
C VAL A 69 0.91 4.07 7.90
N GLN A 70 1.76 3.04 7.90
CA GLN A 70 1.30 1.67 8.17
C GLN A 70 0.62 1.54 9.54
N ALA A 71 1.17 2.17 10.57
CA ALA A 71 0.58 2.14 11.91
C ALA A 71 -0.80 2.81 11.94
N ASN A 72 -0.94 3.96 11.29
CA ASN A 72 -2.20 4.69 11.21
C ASN A 72 -3.27 3.91 10.42
N VAL A 73 -2.89 3.34 9.28
CA VAL A 73 -3.75 2.45 8.48
C VAL A 73 -4.23 1.27 9.31
N ASN A 74 -3.33 0.56 9.99
CA ASN A 74 -3.68 -0.61 10.79
C ASN A 74 -4.60 -0.25 11.98
N GLN A 75 -4.38 0.90 12.61
CA GLN A 75 -5.21 1.39 13.70
C GLN A 75 -6.64 1.70 13.22
N HIS A 76 -6.79 2.38 12.08
CA HIS A 76 -8.12 2.69 11.54
C HIS A 76 -8.85 1.45 11.04
N ILE A 77 -8.14 0.50 10.41
CA ILE A 77 -8.72 -0.79 10.04
C ILE A 77 -9.19 -1.54 11.29
N GLU A 78 -8.38 -1.61 12.34
CA GLU A 78 -8.78 -2.25 13.59
C GLU A 78 -10.05 -1.60 14.17
N ALA A 79 -10.11 -0.27 14.23
CA ALA A 79 -11.29 0.45 14.71
C ALA A 79 -12.53 0.14 13.87
N ALA A 80 -12.41 0.14 12.54
CA ALA A 80 -13.51 -0.17 11.64
C ALA A 80 -14.02 -1.61 11.82
N PHE A 81 -13.10 -2.58 11.96
CA PHE A 81 -13.49 -3.98 12.20
C PHE A 81 -14.11 -4.19 13.58
N GLN A 82 -13.68 -3.44 14.60
CA GLN A 82 -14.30 -3.50 15.94
C GLN A 82 -15.71 -2.93 15.94
N GLU A 83 -15.97 -1.87 15.17
CA GLU A 83 -17.27 -1.21 15.13
C GLU A 83 -18.27 -1.91 14.20
N TYR A 84 -17.83 -2.34 13.02
CA TYR A 84 -18.70 -2.83 11.95
C TYR A 84 -18.51 -4.33 11.64
N GLY A 85 -17.62 -5.03 12.35
CA GLY A 85 -17.33 -6.43 12.11
C GLY A 85 -16.69 -6.65 10.73
N GLU A 86 -17.16 -7.66 10.01
CA GLU A 86 -16.72 -7.99 8.64
C GLU A 86 -17.77 -7.60 7.58
N ASP A 87 -18.64 -6.61 7.87
CA ASP A 87 -19.63 -6.12 6.93
C ASP A 87 -18.97 -5.37 5.77
N VAL A 88 -18.88 -6.03 4.61
CA VAL A 88 -18.19 -5.51 3.43
C VAL A 88 -18.87 -4.26 2.87
N GLU A 89 -20.20 -4.16 2.93
CA GLU A 89 -20.92 -3.01 2.36
C GLU A 89 -20.61 -1.73 3.13
N ILE A 90 -20.45 -1.85 4.45
CA ILE A 90 -20.06 -0.73 5.32
C ILE A 90 -18.55 -0.50 5.28
N LEU A 91 -17.74 -1.55 5.32
CA LEU A 91 -16.28 -1.44 5.37
C LEU A 91 -15.71 -0.85 4.08
N CYS A 92 -16.17 -1.26 2.90
CA CYS A 92 -15.59 -0.82 1.62
C CYS A 92 -15.42 0.71 1.51
N PRO A 93 -16.46 1.56 1.71
CA PRO A 93 -16.28 3.01 1.67
C PRO A 93 -15.31 3.52 2.75
N ILE A 94 -15.35 2.97 3.96
CA ILE A 94 -14.42 3.34 5.05
C ILE A 94 -12.97 3.04 4.66
N LEU A 95 -12.72 1.87 4.07
CA LEU A 95 -11.38 1.45 3.63
C LEU A 95 -10.84 2.36 2.52
N VAL A 96 -11.70 2.84 1.62
CA VAL A 96 -11.34 3.85 0.61
C VAL A 96 -10.96 5.17 1.27
N ASP A 97 -11.73 5.61 2.27
CA ASP A 97 -11.43 6.84 3.01
C ASP A 97 -10.11 6.72 3.78
N ILE A 98 -9.85 5.58 4.44
CA ILE A 98 -8.56 5.29 5.10
C ILE A 98 -7.41 5.39 4.11
N ALA A 99 -7.52 4.78 2.91
CA ALA A 99 -6.48 4.87 1.89
C ALA A 99 -6.27 6.33 1.44
N ARG A 100 -7.35 7.07 1.17
CA ARG A 100 -7.28 8.49 0.77
C ARG A 100 -6.59 9.36 1.82
N GLU A 101 -6.92 9.17 3.09
CA GLU A 101 -6.35 9.95 4.18
C GLU A 101 -4.86 9.66 4.40
N ASN A 102 -4.44 8.43 4.11
CA ASN A 102 -3.08 7.93 4.31
C ASN A 102 -2.21 7.96 3.05
N GLN A 103 -2.64 8.66 1.99
CA GLN A 103 -1.86 8.87 0.77
C GLN A 103 -0.46 9.38 1.09
N MET A 104 0.53 8.63 0.64
CA MET A 104 1.94 8.99 0.80
C MET A 104 2.42 9.97 -0.27
N SER A 105 1.68 10.07 -1.38
CA SER A 105 1.96 10.98 -2.51
C SER A 105 1.87 12.46 -2.15
N LYS A 106 1.25 12.81 -1.01
CA LYS A 106 1.19 14.18 -0.46
C LYS A 106 2.57 14.84 -0.32
N LYS A 107 3.65 14.06 -0.32
CA LYS A 107 5.03 14.58 -0.32
C LYS A 107 5.49 15.13 -1.68
N PHE A 108 4.76 14.81 -2.75
CA PHE A 108 5.06 15.20 -4.12
C PHE A 108 4.05 16.23 -4.69
N LEU A 109 3.01 16.58 -3.92
CA LEU A 109 1.95 17.54 -4.26
C LEU A 109 2.11 18.82 -3.44
#